data_AF-A0A6G7XQ46-F1
#
_entry.id   AF-A0A6G7XQ46-F1
#
_cell.length_a   1.000
_cell.length_b   1.000
_cell.length_c   1.000
_cell.angle_alpha   90.00
_cell.angle_beta   90.00
_cell.angle_gamma   90.00
#
_symmetry.space_group_name_H-M   'P 1'
#
loop_
_entity.id
_entity.type
_entity.pdbx_description
1 polymer ?
#
loop_
_entity_poly.entity_id
_entity_poly.type
_entity_poly.pdbx_seq_one_letter_code
_entity_poly.pdbx_strand_id
1 'polypeptide(L)'
;MTEQPGPSRPEVTEVELVGGVEKRELVLVDHDPGWAATYAGHERRISAALGAAAVQVEHIGSTSVPGLAAKPIIDVLVTVGDVTAEEDYLDPLLEAGYVLRVREPGHRLVRTPERDANVHVMGAGDPLVEAYLLFRDRLRADPDDRALYERTKRALVEQDWPDTNAYADAKTDVVAAILARARQARLSDQTAAGKYDRLWERLLEYLDEWASVREVADGIEVTFEQPPGVTRTVEVVVTESEWDDYITTIFGTGDPRATVLRRRLLAMPPDATFLVYDGTYEWEQSATRELPADDARPDPEPGGSWVVTDADGRIAGRSTDIVDEEG
;
A
#
# COMPACT_ATOMS: atom_id res chain seq x y z
N MET A 1 -3.29 -27.82 -24.68
CA MET A 1 -4.24 -27.73 -23.55
C MET A 1 -3.79 -28.78 -22.56
N THR A 2 -3.05 -28.36 -21.54
CA THR A 2 -2.67 -29.25 -20.43
C THR A 2 -3.87 -29.23 -19.49
N GLU A 3 -4.63 -30.32 -19.43
CA GLU A 3 -5.68 -30.50 -18.43
C GLU A 3 -5.02 -30.43 -17.04
N GLN A 4 -5.53 -29.54 -16.17
CA GLN A 4 -5.17 -29.60 -14.77
C GLN A 4 -5.71 -30.92 -14.20
N PRO A 5 -4.92 -31.69 -13.43
CA PRO A 5 -5.42 -32.88 -12.78
C PRO A 5 -6.56 -32.48 -11.83
N GLY A 6 -7.68 -33.20 -11.93
CA GLY A 6 -8.81 -33.03 -11.02
C GLY A 6 -8.44 -33.37 -9.57
N PRO A 7 -9.28 -32.98 -8.60
CA PRO A 7 -8.98 -33.12 -7.18
C PRO A 7 -8.71 -34.57 -6.78
N SER A 8 -7.69 -34.80 -5.95
CA SER A 8 -7.24 -36.14 -5.55
C SER A 8 -8.26 -36.88 -4.68
N ARG A 9 -9.13 -36.12 -3.99
CA ARG A 9 -10.30 -36.63 -3.26
C ARG A 9 -11.54 -35.82 -3.61
N PRO A 10 -12.74 -36.42 -3.57
CA PRO A 10 -13.98 -35.65 -3.73
C PRO A 10 -14.06 -34.60 -2.62
N GLU A 11 -14.43 -33.38 -3.01
CA GLU A 11 -14.61 -32.29 -2.06
C GLU A 11 -15.73 -32.61 -1.04
N VAL A 12 -15.54 -32.14 0.18
CA VAL A 12 -16.51 -32.31 1.26
C VAL A 12 -17.62 -31.28 1.08
N THR A 13 -18.87 -31.70 1.24
CA THR A 13 -20.04 -30.83 1.02
C THR A 13 -20.65 -30.25 2.31
N GLU A 14 -20.21 -30.72 3.48
CA GLU A 14 -20.75 -30.35 4.79
C GLU A 14 -19.63 -29.96 5.77
N VAL A 15 -19.95 -29.18 6.80
CA VAL A 15 -19.00 -28.81 7.85
C VAL A 15 -18.88 -29.96 8.86
N GLU A 16 -17.68 -30.51 8.98
CA GLU A 16 -17.31 -31.50 10.01
C GLU A 16 -16.51 -30.81 11.12
N LEU A 17 -17.03 -30.82 12.35
CA LEU A 17 -16.35 -30.35 13.56
C LEU A 17 -15.80 -31.54 14.36
N VAL A 18 -14.50 -31.82 14.21
CA VAL A 18 -13.83 -32.94 14.90
C VAL A 18 -13.79 -32.65 16.40
N GLY A 19 -14.50 -33.47 17.18
CA GLY A 19 -14.65 -33.29 18.63
C GLY A 19 -15.86 -32.46 19.07
N GLY A 20 -16.77 -32.10 18.16
CA GLY A 20 -18.04 -31.43 18.47
C GLY A 20 -17.90 -29.97 18.93
N VAL A 21 -19.01 -29.34 19.33
CA VAL A 21 -19.04 -27.93 19.75
C VAL A 21 -18.35 -27.74 21.11
N GLU A 22 -17.49 -26.73 21.23
CA GLU A 22 -16.76 -26.41 22.47
C GLU A 22 -17.11 -25.00 22.95
N LYS A 23 -17.72 -24.87 24.13
CA LYS A 23 -17.85 -23.58 24.83
C LYS A 23 -16.51 -23.24 25.47
N ARG A 24 -16.08 -21.97 25.35
CA ARG A 24 -14.87 -21.45 25.98
C ARG A 24 -15.12 -20.09 26.59
N GLU A 25 -14.39 -19.80 27.65
CA GLU A 25 -14.31 -18.45 28.18
C GLU A 25 -13.65 -17.53 27.15
N LEU A 26 -14.29 -16.39 26.88
CA LEU A 26 -13.86 -15.42 25.89
C LEU A 26 -13.11 -14.30 26.60
N VAL A 27 -11.80 -14.49 26.79
CA VAL A 27 -10.94 -13.46 27.40
C VAL A 27 -10.14 -12.75 26.31
N LEU A 28 -10.23 -11.42 26.27
CA LEU A 28 -9.31 -10.58 25.51
C LEU A 28 -8.19 -10.12 26.43
N VAL A 29 -6.97 -10.20 25.94
CA VAL A 29 -5.79 -9.59 26.55
C VAL A 29 -5.30 -8.46 25.66
N ASP A 30 -4.63 -7.48 26.27
CA ASP A 30 -3.94 -6.45 25.51
C ASP A 30 -2.86 -7.08 24.62
N HIS A 31 -2.46 -6.35 23.58
CA HIS A 31 -1.50 -6.85 22.61
C HIS A 31 -0.18 -7.27 23.27
N ASP A 32 0.25 -8.50 23.00
CA ASP A 32 1.55 -9.03 23.43
C ASP A 32 2.56 -8.98 22.26
N PRO A 33 3.67 -8.22 22.38
CA PRO A 33 4.70 -8.18 21.34
C PRO A 33 5.37 -9.55 21.09
N GLY A 34 5.26 -10.51 22.03
CA GLY A 34 5.73 -11.87 21.88
C GLY A 34 4.98 -12.70 20.83
N TRP A 35 3.77 -12.30 20.42
CA TRP A 35 2.97 -13.05 19.43
C TRP A 35 3.67 -13.21 18.08
N ALA A 36 4.45 -12.21 17.65
CA ALA A 36 5.23 -12.31 16.42
C ALA A 36 6.30 -13.42 16.50
N ALA A 37 6.95 -13.57 17.66
CA ALA A 37 7.93 -14.64 17.88
C ALA A 37 7.26 -16.02 17.98
N THR A 38 6.10 -16.11 18.63
CA THR A 38 5.30 -17.34 18.69
C THR A 38 4.86 -17.78 17.29
N TYR A 39 4.36 -16.84 16.48
CA TYR A 39 4.03 -17.08 15.08
C TYR A 39 5.25 -17.59 14.29
N ALA A 40 6.40 -16.93 14.40
CA ALA A 40 7.61 -17.35 13.68
C ALA A 40 8.05 -18.78 14.06
N GLY A 41 7.75 -19.23 15.29
CA GLY A 41 7.90 -20.63 15.70
C GLY A 41 6.99 -21.58 14.93
N HIS A 42 5.71 -21.25 14.80
CA HIS A 42 4.75 -22.03 14.01
C HIS A 42 5.06 -22.02 12.53
N GLU A 43 5.43 -20.87 11.96
CA GLU A 43 5.86 -20.74 10.57
C GLU A 43 7.00 -21.72 10.26
N ARG A 44 8.09 -21.70 11.05
CA ARG A 44 9.20 -22.65 10.87
C ARG A 44 8.78 -24.11 10.98
N ARG A 45 7.92 -24.44 11.95
CA ARG A 45 7.40 -25.81 12.16
C ARG A 45 6.58 -26.29 10.97
N ILE A 46 5.70 -25.43 10.46
CA ILE A 46 4.82 -25.72 9.32
C ILE A 46 5.64 -25.81 8.03
N SER A 47 6.52 -24.85 7.75
CA SER A 47 7.38 -24.87 6.57
C SER A 47 8.30 -26.09 6.54
N ALA A 48 8.82 -26.51 7.70
CA ALA A 48 9.62 -27.73 7.80
C ALA A 48 8.80 -29.01 7.53
N ALA A 49 7.54 -29.05 7.98
CA ALA A 49 6.66 -30.20 7.77
C ALA A 49 6.17 -30.31 6.32
N LEU A 50 5.82 -29.18 5.70
CA LEU A 50 5.17 -29.14 4.38
C LEU A 50 6.15 -28.98 3.22
N GLY A 51 7.34 -28.40 3.45
CA GLY A 51 8.29 -28.11 2.39
C GLY A 51 7.64 -27.34 1.23
N ALA A 52 7.71 -27.88 0.02
CA ALA A 52 7.15 -27.27 -1.19
C ALA A 52 5.62 -27.37 -1.29
N ALA A 53 4.95 -28.17 -0.44
CA ALA A 53 3.49 -28.25 -0.44
C ALA A 53 2.83 -26.98 0.12
N ALA A 54 3.53 -26.25 1.00
CA ALA A 54 3.11 -24.93 1.45
C ALA A 54 3.51 -23.88 0.42
N VAL A 55 2.52 -23.32 -0.27
CA VAL A 55 2.72 -22.23 -1.24
C VAL A 55 2.93 -20.90 -0.53
N GLN A 56 2.20 -20.66 0.55
CA GLN A 56 2.29 -19.46 1.37
C GLN A 56 2.01 -19.79 2.83
N VAL A 57 2.71 -19.14 3.77
CA VAL A 57 2.47 -19.22 5.21
C VAL A 57 2.44 -17.81 5.79
N GLU A 58 1.35 -17.41 6.44
CA GLU A 58 1.13 -16.01 6.85
C GLU A 58 0.55 -15.91 8.26
N HIS A 59 0.98 -14.91 9.02
CA HIS A 59 0.33 -14.56 10.28
C HIS A 59 -0.94 -13.79 9.96
N ILE A 60 -2.09 -14.31 10.40
CA ILE A 60 -3.40 -13.67 10.24
C ILE A 60 -4.08 -13.50 11.60
N GLY A 61 -5.35 -13.06 11.58
CA GLY A 61 -6.12 -12.86 12.79
C GLY A 61 -5.65 -11.66 13.62
N SER A 62 -6.25 -11.47 14.80
CA SER A 62 -5.98 -10.28 15.61
C SER A 62 -4.56 -10.24 16.18
N THR A 63 -3.95 -11.39 16.45
CA THR A 63 -2.59 -11.47 17.03
C THR A 63 -1.50 -11.05 16.04
N SER A 64 -1.83 -10.93 14.75
CA SER A 64 -0.93 -10.41 13.71
C SER A 64 -0.89 -8.88 13.64
N VAL A 65 -1.73 -8.17 14.40
CA VAL A 65 -1.87 -6.70 14.34
C VAL A 65 -1.25 -6.07 15.59
N PRO A 66 -0.13 -5.35 15.47
CA PRO A 66 0.46 -4.64 16.60
C PRO A 66 -0.51 -3.68 17.28
N GLY A 67 -0.56 -3.73 18.61
CA GLY A 67 -1.41 -2.86 19.43
C GLY A 67 -2.89 -3.23 19.47
N LEU A 68 -3.32 -4.33 18.85
CA LEU A 68 -4.71 -4.79 18.90
C LEU A 68 -4.93 -5.84 19.99
N ALA A 69 -5.85 -5.59 20.92
CA ALA A 69 -6.23 -6.58 21.93
C ALA A 69 -6.87 -7.82 21.29
N ALA A 70 -6.54 -9.02 21.75
CA ALA A 70 -6.96 -10.27 21.12
C ALA A 70 -7.15 -11.40 22.13
N LYS A 71 -7.78 -12.49 21.67
CA LYS A 71 -7.61 -13.77 22.34
C LYS A 71 -6.16 -14.22 22.10
N PRO A 72 -5.47 -14.79 23.09
CA PRO A 72 -4.07 -15.23 22.94
C PRO A 72 -4.00 -16.54 22.14
N ILE A 73 -4.44 -16.49 20.88
CA ILE A 73 -4.45 -17.60 19.94
C ILE A 73 -3.80 -17.10 18.65
N ILE A 74 -2.75 -17.76 18.21
CA ILE A 74 -2.07 -17.46 16.95
C ILE A 74 -2.88 -18.06 15.80
N ASP A 75 -3.34 -17.24 14.86
CA ASP A 75 -3.98 -17.74 13.64
C ASP A 75 -2.97 -17.70 12.49
N VAL A 76 -2.71 -18.85 11.88
CA VAL A 76 -1.80 -19.02 10.74
C VAL A 76 -2.62 -19.37 9.51
N LEU A 77 -2.33 -18.71 8.40
CA LEU A 77 -2.85 -19.06 7.09
C LEU A 77 -1.79 -19.87 6.33
N VAL A 78 -2.18 -21.00 5.76
CA VAL A 78 -1.37 -21.82 4.87
C VAL A 78 -2.13 -22.02 3.57
N THR A 79 -1.49 -21.74 2.43
CA THR A 79 -2.06 -22.09 1.13
C THR A 79 -1.36 -23.31 0.54
N VAL A 80 -2.14 -24.18 -0.08
CA VAL A 80 -1.67 -25.41 -0.74
C VAL A 80 -2.18 -25.44 -2.19
N GLY A 81 -1.55 -26.24 -3.05
CA GLY A 81 -1.97 -26.37 -4.46
C GLY A 81 -3.38 -26.93 -4.61
N ASP A 82 -3.72 -27.97 -3.84
CA ASP A 82 -5.04 -28.60 -3.81
C ASP A 82 -5.42 -28.90 -2.35
N VAL A 83 -6.45 -28.22 -1.85
CA VAL A 83 -6.93 -28.40 -0.46
C VAL A 83 -7.64 -29.75 -0.27
N THR A 84 -8.06 -30.43 -1.33
CA THR A 84 -8.67 -31.77 -1.22
C THR A 84 -7.65 -32.89 -1.07
N ALA A 85 -6.41 -32.67 -1.50
CA ALA A 85 -5.28 -33.59 -1.36
C ALA A 85 -4.70 -33.56 0.06
N GLU A 86 -5.54 -33.92 1.05
CA GLU A 86 -5.18 -33.87 2.47
C GLU A 86 -3.92 -34.69 2.80
N GLU A 87 -3.66 -35.79 2.09
CA GLU A 87 -2.44 -36.59 2.24
C GLU A 87 -1.14 -35.78 2.07
N ASP A 88 -1.17 -34.70 1.28
CA ASP A 88 0.02 -33.90 0.96
C ASP A 88 0.37 -32.88 2.05
N TYR A 89 -0.58 -32.56 2.94
CA TYR A 89 -0.39 -31.51 3.93
C TYR A 89 -0.95 -31.82 5.33
N LEU A 90 -2.09 -32.52 5.42
CA LEU A 90 -2.72 -32.80 6.70
C LEU A 90 -1.88 -33.80 7.50
N ASP A 91 -1.49 -34.93 6.90
CA ASP A 91 -0.69 -35.95 7.58
C ASP A 91 0.64 -35.36 8.11
N PRO A 92 1.44 -34.62 7.32
CA PRO A 92 2.61 -33.92 7.84
C PRO A 92 2.32 -32.92 8.97
N LEU A 93 1.19 -32.19 8.92
CA LEU A 93 0.79 -31.30 10.01
C LEU A 93 0.42 -32.07 11.28
N LEU A 94 -0.25 -33.22 11.16
CA LEU A 94 -0.57 -34.07 12.30
C LEU A 94 0.70 -34.65 12.93
N GLU A 95 1.64 -35.14 12.13
CA GLU A 95 2.96 -35.60 12.58
C GLU A 95 3.77 -34.47 13.22
N ALA A 96 3.66 -33.27 12.65
CA ALA A 96 4.24 -32.08 13.23
C ALA A 96 3.56 -31.70 14.54
N GLY A 97 2.51 -32.36 15.02
CA GLY A 97 1.90 -32.19 16.35
C GLY A 97 0.71 -31.22 16.38
N TYR A 98 0.05 -31.01 15.25
CA TYR A 98 -1.26 -30.38 15.20
C TYR A 98 -2.37 -31.45 15.23
N VAL A 99 -3.61 -31.01 15.49
CA VAL A 99 -4.80 -31.87 15.45
C VAL A 99 -5.86 -31.27 14.54
N LEU A 100 -6.49 -32.09 13.71
CA LEU A 100 -7.60 -31.67 12.86
C LEU A 100 -8.78 -31.23 13.72
N ARG A 101 -9.40 -30.12 13.33
CA ARG A 101 -10.54 -29.54 14.03
C ARG A 101 -11.73 -29.22 13.13
N VAL A 102 -11.50 -28.69 11.92
CA VAL A 102 -12.56 -28.39 10.96
C VAL A 102 -12.22 -29.00 9.60
N ARG A 103 -13.21 -29.62 8.98
CA ARG A 103 -13.19 -30.00 7.57
C ARG A 103 -14.46 -29.48 6.90
N GLU A 104 -14.33 -28.57 5.95
CA GLU A 104 -15.46 -27.96 5.24
C GLU A 104 -15.07 -27.61 3.79
N PRO A 105 -16.01 -27.30 2.87
CA PRO A 105 -15.66 -26.97 1.48
C PRO A 105 -14.56 -25.89 1.41
N GLY A 106 -13.52 -26.12 0.60
CA GLY A 106 -12.39 -25.20 0.45
C GLY A 106 -11.44 -24.99 1.65
N HIS A 107 -11.73 -25.51 2.85
CA HIS A 107 -10.99 -25.14 4.05
C HIS A 107 -10.78 -26.30 5.04
N ARG A 108 -9.58 -26.38 5.62
CA ARG A 108 -9.27 -27.19 6.80
C ARG A 108 -8.73 -26.33 7.93
N LEU A 109 -9.09 -26.67 9.15
CA LEU A 109 -8.50 -26.08 10.35
C LEU A 109 -7.79 -27.18 11.14
N VAL A 110 -6.49 -27.05 11.33
CA VAL A 110 -5.76 -27.78 12.38
C VAL A 110 -5.39 -26.83 13.52
N ARG A 111 -5.13 -27.35 14.71
CA ARG A 111 -4.75 -26.54 15.87
C ARG A 111 -3.76 -27.27 16.76
N THR A 112 -3.09 -26.57 17.66
CA THR A 112 -2.31 -27.22 18.73
C THR A 112 -3.24 -27.91 19.75
N PRO A 113 -2.78 -28.98 20.43
CA PRO A 113 -3.51 -29.58 21.55
C PRO A 113 -3.82 -28.59 22.69
N GLU A 114 -2.91 -27.66 22.94
CA GLU A 114 -3.01 -26.55 23.90
C GLU A 114 -4.03 -25.50 23.45
N ARG A 115 -4.35 -25.49 22.15
CA ARG A 115 -5.34 -24.62 21.50
C ARG A 115 -4.97 -23.13 21.55
N ASP A 116 -3.68 -22.87 21.56
CA ASP A 116 -3.03 -21.56 21.49
C ASP A 116 -2.61 -21.19 20.06
N ALA A 117 -2.77 -22.09 19.09
CA ALA A 117 -2.64 -21.77 17.67
C ALA A 117 -3.64 -22.52 16.79
N ASN A 118 -4.18 -21.83 15.80
CA ASN A 118 -4.98 -22.35 14.71
C ASN A 118 -4.20 -22.21 13.40
N VAL A 119 -4.31 -23.20 12.53
CA VAL A 119 -3.74 -23.19 11.18
C VAL A 119 -4.88 -23.45 10.20
N HIS A 120 -5.19 -22.43 9.43
CA HIS A 120 -6.17 -22.43 8.36
C HIS A 120 -5.47 -22.85 7.06
N VAL A 121 -5.87 -23.99 6.50
CA VAL A 121 -5.36 -24.48 5.22
C VAL A 121 -6.41 -24.26 4.14
N MET A 122 -6.02 -23.57 3.07
CA MET A 122 -6.88 -23.22 1.93
C MET A 122 -6.16 -23.45 0.60
N GLY A 123 -6.91 -23.52 -0.50
CA GLY A 123 -6.33 -23.58 -1.84
C GLY A 123 -5.64 -22.27 -2.24
N ALA A 124 -4.54 -22.36 -2.99
CA ALA A 124 -3.91 -21.19 -3.59
C ALA A 124 -4.90 -20.50 -4.55
N GLY A 125 -5.14 -19.20 -4.34
CA GLY A 125 -6.11 -18.42 -5.11
C GLY A 125 -7.53 -18.40 -4.56
N ASP A 126 -7.79 -19.01 -3.40
CA ASP A 126 -9.08 -18.86 -2.72
C ASP A 126 -9.34 -17.38 -2.33
N PRO A 127 -10.49 -16.79 -2.67
CA PRO A 127 -10.80 -15.40 -2.34
C PRO A 127 -10.75 -15.07 -0.84
N LEU A 128 -10.94 -16.05 0.04
CA LEU A 128 -10.81 -15.87 1.49
C LEU A 128 -9.37 -15.61 1.91
N VAL A 129 -8.37 -16.15 1.20
CA VAL A 129 -6.94 -15.86 1.43
C VAL A 129 -6.71 -14.35 1.28
N GLU A 130 -7.16 -13.76 0.17
CA GLU A 130 -7.03 -12.32 -0.05
C GLU A 130 -7.78 -11.52 1.02
N ALA A 131 -8.99 -11.96 1.41
CA ALA A 131 -9.75 -11.29 2.45
C ALA A 131 -9.03 -11.28 3.80
N TYR A 132 -8.40 -12.39 4.23
CA TYR A 132 -7.62 -12.43 5.47
C TYR A 132 -6.44 -11.47 5.45
N LEU A 133 -5.66 -11.48 4.37
CA LEU A 133 -4.49 -10.61 4.22
C LEU A 133 -4.89 -9.14 4.15
N LEU A 134 -5.90 -8.81 3.33
CA LEU A 134 -6.41 -7.45 3.20
C LEU A 134 -6.95 -6.91 4.53
N PHE A 135 -7.68 -7.74 5.29
CA PHE A 135 -8.18 -7.36 6.60
C PHE A 135 -7.05 -7.08 7.58
N ARG A 136 -6.06 -7.98 7.69
CA ARG A 136 -4.87 -7.81 8.53
C ARG A 136 -4.15 -6.50 8.18
N ASP A 137 -3.83 -6.32 6.90
CA ASP A 137 -3.00 -5.21 6.45
C ASP A 137 -3.74 -3.87 6.63
N ARG A 138 -5.06 -3.86 6.42
CA ARG A 138 -5.90 -2.70 6.77
C ARG A 138 -5.81 -2.35 8.25
N LEU A 139 -5.94 -3.32 9.16
CA LEU A 139 -5.87 -3.06 10.60
C LEU A 139 -4.47 -2.65 11.08
N ARG A 140 -3.41 -3.04 10.35
CA ARG A 140 -2.05 -2.56 10.61
C ARG A 140 -1.89 -1.10 10.20
N ALA A 141 -2.38 -0.74 9.01
CA ALA A 141 -2.21 0.59 8.41
C ALA A 141 -3.17 1.64 8.96
N ASP A 142 -4.40 1.26 9.34
CA ASP A 142 -5.44 2.21 9.72
C ASP A 142 -5.82 2.11 11.21
N PRO A 143 -5.45 3.11 12.03
CA PRO A 143 -5.69 3.09 13.46
C PRO A 143 -7.18 3.19 13.82
N ASP A 144 -8.01 3.81 12.99
CA ASP A 144 -9.44 3.99 13.26
C ASP A 144 -10.21 2.69 13.05
N ASP A 145 -9.88 1.95 11.98
CA ASP A 145 -10.42 0.62 11.73
C ASP A 145 -9.95 -0.38 12.80
N ARG A 146 -8.68 -0.28 13.23
CA ARG A 146 -8.16 -1.06 14.37
C ARG A 146 -8.95 -0.77 15.65
N ALA A 147 -9.15 0.49 15.99
CA ALA A 147 -9.87 0.90 17.18
C ALA A 147 -11.35 0.50 17.13
N LEU A 148 -12.00 0.63 15.96
CA LEU A 148 -13.38 0.16 15.75
C LEU A 148 -13.47 -1.34 16.02
N TYR A 149 -12.60 -2.13 15.39
CA TYR A 149 -12.62 -3.58 15.54
C TYR A 149 -12.37 -4.02 16.99
N GLU A 150 -11.45 -3.35 17.69
CA GLU A 150 -11.22 -3.62 19.11
C GLU A 150 -12.44 -3.32 19.98
N ARG A 151 -13.05 -2.14 19.83
CA ARG A 151 -14.25 -1.77 20.59
C ARG A 151 -15.38 -2.79 20.38
N THR A 152 -15.60 -3.21 19.14
CA THR A 152 -16.59 -4.25 18.84
C THR A 152 -16.26 -5.56 19.56
N LYS A 153 -15.00 -6.02 19.51
CA LYS A 153 -14.60 -7.24 20.21
C LYS A 153 -14.81 -7.14 21.73
N ARG A 154 -14.45 -6.00 22.34
CA ARG A 154 -14.64 -5.77 23.78
C ARG A 154 -16.13 -5.80 24.16
N ALA A 155 -17.00 -5.18 23.38
CA ALA A 155 -18.45 -5.25 23.59
C ALA A 155 -19.02 -6.67 23.40
N LEU A 156 -18.48 -7.46 22.46
CA LEU A 156 -18.95 -8.82 22.20
C LEU A 156 -18.53 -9.81 23.29
N VAL A 157 -17.36 -9.65 23.93
CA VAL A 157 -16.93 -10.56 25.02
C VAL A 157 -17.70 -10.37 26.32
N GLU A 158 -18.44 -9.26 26.47
CA GLU A 158 -19.36 -9.06 27.60
C GLU A 158 -20.67 -9.87 27.49
N GLN A 159 -20.91 -10.50 26.34
CA GLN A 159 -22.11 -11.30 26.06
C GLN A 159 -21.85 -12.80 26.26
N ASP A 160 -22.88 -13.56 26.65
CA ASP A 160 -22.78 -15.01 26.72
C ASP A 160 -23.06 -15.64 25.34
N TRP A 161 -22.08 -16.36 24.82
CA TRP A 161 -22.17 -17.03 23.53
C TRP A 161 -22.28 -18.55 23.74
N PRO A 162 -23.09 -19.25 22.93
CA PRO A 162 -23.22 -20.70 23.02
C PRO A 162 -21.90 -21.42 22.70
N ASP A 163 -21.11 -20.87 21.78
CA ASP A 163 -19.80 -21.39 21.37
C ASP A 163 -18.92 -20.31 20.71
N THR A 164 -17.71 -20.72 20.29
CA THR A 164 -16.74 -19.81 19.65
C THR A 164 -17.15 -19.40 18.23
N ASN A 165 -17.97 -20.21 17.54
CA ASN A 165 -18.44 -19.91 16.19
C ASN A 165 -19.51 -18.81 16.22
N ALA A 166 -20.47 -18.89 17.15
CA ALA A 166 -21.46 -17.83 17.34
C ALA A 166 -20.82 -16.46 17.68
N TYR A 167 -19.75 -16.47 18.49
CA TYR A 167 -18.94 -15.27 18.72
C TYR A 167 -18.20 -14.80 17.45
N ALA A 168 -17.74 -15.72 16.61
CA ALA A 168 -17.10 -15.40 15.34
C ALA A 168 -18.09 -14.71 14.40
N ASP A 169 -19.29 -15.27 14.26
CA ASP A 169 -20.37 -14.78 13.41
C ASP A 169 -20.83 -13.38 13.81
N ALA A 170 -20.87 -13.09 15.11
CA ALA A 170 -21.24 -11.77 15.62
C ALA A 170 -20.26 -10.64 15.19
N LYS A 171 -19.08 -10.97 14.69
CA LYS A 171 -18.11 -10.00 14.14
C LYS A 171 -18.29 -9.76 12.64
N THR A 172 -19.16 -10.52 11.96
CA THR A 172 -19.27 -10.49 10.49
C THR A 172 -19.49 -9.08 9.95
N ASP A 173 -20.41 -8.32 10.55
CA ASP A 173 -20.76 -6.98 10.05
C ASP A 173 -19.59 -6.00 10.14
N VAL A 174 -18.84 -5.99 11.25
CA VAL A 174 -17.68 -5.10 11.41
C VAL A 174 -16.53 -5.50 10.49
N VAL A 175 -16.32 -6.81 10.30
CA VAL A 175 -15.29 -7.32 9.38
C VAL A 175 -15.63 -6.94 7.93
N ALA A 176 -16.88 -7.13 7.52
CA ALA A 176 -17.36 -6.77 6.19
C ALA A 176 -17.22 -5.27 5.90
N ALA A 177 -17.57 -4.41 6.87
CA ALA A 177 -17.43 -2.96 6.75
C ALA A 177 -15.96 -2.52 6.58
N ILE A 178 -15.05 -3.09 7.37
CA ILE A 178 -13.60 -2.79 7.28
C ILE A 178 -13.03 -3.28 5.95
N LEU A 179 -13.41 -4.48 5.49
CA LEU A 179 -13.00 -5.00 4.18
C LEU A 179 -13.50 -4.13 3.02
N ALA A 180 -14.72 -3.59 3.11
CA ALA A 180 -15.24 -2.66 2.11
C ALA A 180 -14.40 -1.38 2.03
N ARG A 181 -14.05 -0.78 3.18
CA ARG A 181 -13.15 0.38 3.26
C ARG A 181 -11.75 0.05 2.71
N ALA A 182 -11.20 -1.10 3.06
CA ALA A 182 -9.89 -1.55 2.59
C ALA A 182 -9.84 -1.68 1.06
N ARG A 183 -10.88 -2.27 0.45
CA ARG A 183 -11.00 -2.39 -1.01
C ARG A 183 -11.10 -1.02 -1.67
N GLN A 184 -11.86 -0.08 -1.10
CA GLN A 184 -11.99 1.26 -1.64
C GLN A 184 -10.68 2.06 -1.58
N ALA A 185 -9.93 1.95 -0.47
CA ALA A 185 -8.61 2.56 -0.35
C ALA A 185 -7.64 2.01 -1.41
N ARG A 186 -7.56 0.69 -1.56
CA ARG A 186 -6.72 0.05 -2.58
C ARG A 186 -7.06 0.49 -4.01
N LEU A 187 -8.34 0.63 -4.34
CA LEU A 187 -8.77 1.13 -5.65
C LEU A 187 -8.36 2.59 -5.88
N SER A 188 -8.38 3.41 -4.83
CA SER A 188 -7.98 4.82 -4.88
C SER A 188 -6.47 4.93 -5.12
N ASP A 189 -5.65 4.14 -4.40
CA ASP A 189 -4.20 4.08 -4.59
C ASP A 189 -3.82 3.59 -6.00
N GLN A 190 -4.49 2.55 -6.51
CA GLN A 190 -4.27 2.05 -7.87
C GLN A 190 -4.69 3.06 -8.95
N THR A 191 -5.75 3.83 -8.70
CA THR A 191 -6.19 4.89 -9.62
C THR A 191 -5.22 6.06 -9.61
N ALA A 192 -4.64 6.40 -8.46
CA ALA A 192 -3.59 7.42 -8.36
C ALA A 192 -2.30 6.98 -9.08
N ALA A 193 -1.82 5.75 -8.80
CA ALA A 193 -0.63 5.20 -9.45
C ALA A 193 -0.77 5.08 -10.97
N GLY A 194 -1.89 4.53 -11.47
CA GLY A 194 -2.13 4.42 -12.91
C GLY A 194 -2.47 5.74 -13.61
N LYS A 195 -2.77 6.81 -12.87
CA LYS A 195 -2.91 8.17 -13.40
C LYS A 195 -1.54 8.80 -13.62
N TYR A 196 -0.59 8.59 -12.70
CA TYR A 196 0.79 9.08 -12.85
C TYR A 196 1.44 8.53 -14.12
N ASP A 197 1.46 7.20 -14.29
CA ASP A 197 2.11 6.55 -15.44
C ASP A 197 1.63 7.12 -16.78
N ARG A 198 0.32 7.35 -16.94
CA ARG A 198 -0.25 7.93 -18.17
C ARG A 198 0.12 9.39 -18.37
N LEU A 199 0.21 10.18 -17.30
CA LEU A 199 0.60 11.59 -17.43
C LEU A 199 2.11 11.72 -17.65
N TRP A 200 2.91 10.82 -17.09
CA TRP A 200 4.34 10.70 -17.31
C TRP A 200 4.66 10.32 -18.76
N GLU A 201 4.01 9.28 -19.31
CA GLU A 201 4.12 8.90 -20.72
C GLU A 201 3.82 10.09 -21.65
N ARG A 202 2.76 10.86 -21.35
CA ARG A 202 2.40 12.06 -22.13
C ARG A 202 3.47 13.17 -22.08
N LEU A 203 4.17 13.33 -20.95
CA LEU A 203 5.29 14.26 -20.84
C LEU A 203 6.45 13.81 -21.72
N LEU A 204 6.81 12.52 -21.68
CA LEU A 204 7.89 11.96 -22.48
C LEU A 204 7.57 12.07 -23.97
N GLU A 205 6.36 11.71 -24.40
CA GLU A 205 5.87 11.89 -25.78
C GLU A 205 5.98 13.34 -26.24
N TYR A 206 5.54 14.29 -25.40
CA TYR A 206 5.60 15.73 -25.70
C TYR A 206 7.04 16.23 -25.92
N LEU A 207 8.00 15.73 -25.15
CA LEU A 207 9.40 16.12 -25.29
C LEU A 207 10.07 15.43 -26.48
N ASP A 208 9.72 14.19 -26.78
CA ASP A 208 10.26 13.41 -27.90
C ASP A 208 9.91 14.03 -29.28
N GLU A 209 8.86 14.87 -29.34
CA GLU A 209 8.52 15.63 -30.55
C GLU A 209 9.64 16.58 -31.04
N TRP A 210 10.55 17.00 -30.16
CA TRP A 210 11.56 18.02 -30.49
C TRP A 210 12.93 17.81 -29.84
N ALA A 211 13.07 16.84 -28.93
CA ALA A 211 14.27 16.50 -28.21
C ALA A 211 14.39 14.97 -28.11
N SER A 212 15.56 14.44 -27.77
CA SER A 212 15.70 13.06 -27.29
C SER A 212 15.65 13.06 -25.77
N VAL A 213 14.83 12.20 -25.17
CA VAL A 213 14.68 12.11 -23.71
C VAL A 213 15.07 10.73 -23.22
N ARG A 214 15.76 10.69 -22.07
CA ARG A 214 15.99 9.45 -21.32
C ARG A 214 15.80 9.69 -19.83
N GLU A 215 15.27 8.68 -19.15
CA GLU A 215 15.17 8.70 -17.70
C GLU A 215 16.55 8.54 -17.04
N VAL A 216 16.70 9.16 -15.88
CA VAL A 216 17.88 9.09 -14.98
C VAL A 216 17.40 8.96 -13.54
N ALA A 217 18.32 8.60 -12.64
CA ALA A 217 17.98 8.25 -11.26
C ALA A 217 17.18 9.33 -10.49
N ASP A 218 17.37 10.62 -10.79
CA ASP A 218 16.64 11.73 -10.13
C ASP A 218 15.96 12.68 -11.15
N GLY A 219 15.49 12.15 -12.28
CA GLY A 219 14.72 12.92 -13.26
C GLY A 219 14.89 12.47 -14.71
N ILE A 220 15.01 13.43 -15.62
CA ILE A 220 15.15 13.15 -17.06
C ILE A 220 16.33 13.92 -17.66
N GLU A 221 17.03 13.29 -18.60
CA GLU A 221 17.98 13.97 -19.45
C GLU A 221 17.33 14.28 -20.79
N VAL A 222 17.38 15.55 -21.20
CA VAL A 222 16.78 16.06 -22.43
C VAL A 222 17.87 16.60 -23.35
N THR A 223 17.99 16.01 -24.53
CA THR A 223 18.96 16.37 -25.57
C THR A 223 18.27 17.04 -26.75
N PHE A 224 18.62 18.28 -27.07
CA PHE A 224 17.94 19.07 -28.10
C PHE A 224 18.91 19.97 -28.88
N GLU A 225 18.47 20.45 -30.04
CA GLU A 225 19.24 21.40 -30.85
C GLU A 225 18.94 22.84 -30.45
N GLN A 226 19.99 23.64 -30.20
CA GLN A 226 19.90 25.10 -30.17
C GLN A 226 20.34 25.69 -31.54
N PRO A 227 19.83 26.87 -31.94
CA PRO A 227 20.13 27.46 -33.26
C PRO A 227 21.64 27.72 -33.51
N PRO A 228 22.15 27.53 -34.73
CA PRO A 228 22.15 26.29 -35.50
C PRO A 228 23.44 25.48 -35.28
N GLY A 229 23.27 24.18 -35.02
CA GLY A 229 24.33 23.16 -35.07
C GLY A 229 24.92 22.72 -33.73
N VAL A 230 24.38 23.23 -32.61
CA VAL A 230 24.85 22.84 -31.27
C VAL A 230 23.80 21.94 -30.62
N THR A 231 24.12 20.65 -30.55
CA THR A 231 23.38 19.68 -29.72
C THR A 231 23.76 19.89 -28.26
N ARG A 232 22.75 20.01 -27.39
CA ARG A 232 22.95 20.12 -25.95
C ARG A 232 22.12 19.11 -25.20
N THR A 233 22.64 18.74 -24.05
CA THR A 233 22.07 17.78 -23.13
C THR A 233 21.93 18.48 -21.78
N VAL A 234 20.72 18.48 -21.23
CA VAL A 234 20.39 19.08 -19.93
C VAL A 234 19.71 18.02 -19.07
N GLU A 235 20.15 17.88 -17.83
CA GLU A 235 19.46 17.05 -16.84
C GLU A 235 18.46 17.89 -16.05
N VAL A 236 17.21 17.45 -16.05
CA VAL A 236 16.11 18.03 -15.27
C VAL A 236 16.04 17.27 -13.95
N VAL A 237 16.36 17.94 -12.85
CA VAL A 237 16.51 17.34 -11.52
C VAL A 237 15.35 17.75 -10.63
N VAL A 238 14.56 16.77 -10.21
CA VAL A 238 13.32 16.95 -9.43
C VAL A 238 13.08 15.68 -8.60
N THR A 239 12.53 15.81 -7.39
CA THR A 239 12.14 14.62 -6.60
C THR A 239 10.90 13.95 -7.17
N GLU A 240 10.68 12.67 -6.86
CA GLU A 240 9.50 11.91 -7.31
C GLU A 240 8.17 12.60 -6.93
N SER A 241 8.06 13.12 -5.70
CA SER A 241 6.87 13.86 -5.24
C SER A 241 6.66 15.20 -5.96
N GLU A 242 7.73 15.84 -6.42
CA GLU A 242 7.64 17.10 -7.16
C GLU A 242 7.31 16.85 -8.64
N TRP A 243 7.76 15.72 -9.21
CA TRP A 243 7.29 15.26 -10.52
C TRP A 243 5.77 15.05 -10.50
N ASP A 244 5.26 14.37 -9.49
CA ASP A 244 3.81 14.15 -9.29
C ASP A 244 3.01 15.46 -9.35
N ASP A 245 3.42 16.47 -8.58
CA ASP A 245 2.75 17.77 -8.53
C ASP A 245 2.87 18.52 -9.86
N TYR A 246 4.06 18.56 -10.45
CA TYR A 246 4.35 19.26 -11.70
C TYR A 246 3.55 18.69 -12.88
N ILE A 247 3.56 17.36 -13.05
CA ILE A 247 2.89 16.64 -14.12
C ILE A 247 1.37 16.74 -13.96
N THR A 248 0.87 16.61 -12.72
CA THR A 248 -0.56 16.75 -12.43
C THR A 248 -1.04 18.17 -12.71
N THR A 249 -0.23 19.18 -12.42
CA THR A 249 -0.56 20.58 -12.69
C THR A 249 -0.59 20.88 -14.19
N ILE A 250 0.40 20.42 -14.95
CA ILE A 250 0.51 20.69 -16.40
C ILE A 250 -0.51 19.88 -17.21
N PHE A 251 -0.63 18.59 -16.96
CA PHE A 251 -1.44 17.70 -17.79
C PHE A 251 -2.79 17.32 -17.17
N GLY A 252 -2.93 17.44 -15.85
CA GLY A 252 -4.15 17.09 -15.10
C GLY A 252 -5.21 18.20 -15.03
N THR A 253 -4.84 19.46 -15.28
CA THR A 253 -5.76 20.62 -15.25
C THR A 253 -6.32 20.98 -16.64
N GLY A 254 -5.82 20.36 -17.71
CA GLY A 254 -6.19 20.71 -19.09
C GLY A 254 -5.62 22.04 -19.57
N ASP A 255 -4.62 22.61 -18.87
CA ASP A 255 -3.93 23.83 -19.30
C ASP A 255 -3.11 23.54 -20.58
N PRO A 256 -3.31 24.28 -21.69
CA PRO A 256 -2.56 24.10 -22.94
C PRO A 256 -1.06 24.50 -22.86
N ARG A 257 -0.53 24.82 -21.67
CA ARG A 257 0.87 25.25 -21.46
C ARG A 257 1.85 24.10 -21.17
N ALA A 258 1.76 22.97 -21.88
CA ALA A 258 2.87 21.98 -21.95
C ALA A 258 4.21 22.63 -22.41
N THR A 259 4.15 23.84 -22.94
CA THR A 259 5.27 24.65 -23.45
C THR A 259 6.21 25.25 -22.40
N VAL A 260 5.91 25.19 -21.09
CA VAL A 260 6.78 25.81 -20.06
C VAL A 260 8.15 25.14 -20.00
N LEU A 261 8.21 23.81 -19.88
CA LEU A 261 9.48 23.08 -19.80
C LEU A 261 10.33 23.29 -21.05
N ARG A 262 9.72 23.15 -22.23
CA ARG A 262 10.38 23.40 -23.52
C ARG A 262 10.93 24.82 -23.62
N ARG A 263 10.13 25.84 -23.23
CA ARG A 263 10.58 27.25 -23.26
C ARG A 263 11.78 27.46 -22.34
N ARG A 264 11.77 26.86 -21.15
CA ARG A 264 12.87 26.96 -20.18
C ARG A 264 14.14 26.32 -20.72
N LEU A 265 14.06 25.08 -21.23
CA LEU A 265 15.18 24.37 -21.84
C LEU A 265 15.80 25.15 -23.00
N LEU A 266 14.97 25.66 -23.92
CA LEU A 266 15.47 26.43 -25.07
C LEU A 266 16.11 27.77 -24.69
N ALA A 267 15.73 28.36 -23.55
CA ALA A 267 16.25 29.64 -23.06
C ALA A 267 17.51 29.51 -22.18
N MET A 268 18.05 28.30 -21.97
CA MET A 268 19.21 28.08 -21.10
C MET A 268 20.51 28.63 -21.71
N PRO A 269 21.37 29.30 -20.91
CA PRO A 269 22.67 29.77 -21.34
C PRO A 269 23.61 28.59 -21.64
N PRO A 270 24.63 28.74 -22.50
CA PRO A 270 25.49 27.64 -22.98
C PRO A 270 26.20 26.81 -21.91
N ASP A 271 26.41 27.38 -20.73
CA ASP A 271 27.16 26.83 -19.60
C ASP A 271 26.30 26.10 -18.57
N ALA A 272 24.97 26.25 -18.61
CA ALA A 272 24.06 25.54 -17.72
C ALA A 272 23.89 24.06 -18.15
N THR A 273 24.03 23.11 -17.23
CA THR A 273 23.88 21.68 -17.50
C THR A 273 22.72 21.04 -16.77
N PHE A 274 22.15 21.74 -15.79
CA PHE A 274 21.03 21.28 -14.98
C PHE A 274 19.89 22.30 -14.99
N LEU A 275 18.66 21.80 -14.94
CA LEU A 275 17.46 22.56 -14.66
C LEU A 275 16.82 21.96 -13.41
N VAL A 276 16.85 22.68 -12.29
CA VAL A 276 16.42 22.18 -10.98
C VAL A 276 15.10 22.85 -10.59
N TYR A 277 14.18 22.07 -10.02
CA TYR A 277 12.93 22.59 -9.47
C TYR A 277 13.12 22.95 -8.01
N ASP A 278 12.63 24.12 -7.59
CA ASP A 278 12.86 24.64 -6.23
C ASP A 278 11.69 24.36 -5.25
N GLY A 279 10.64 23.70 -5.72
CA GLY A 279 9.44 23.39 -4.93
C GLY A 279 8.42 24.54 -4.83
N THR A 280 8.69 25.71 -5.42
CA THR A 280 7.83 26.91 -5.37
C THR A 280 7.25 27.32 -6.73
N TYR A 281 7.23 26.39 -7.69
CA TYR A 281 6.81 26.58 -9.09
C TYR A 281 7.82 27.32 -9.98
N GLU A 282 9.07 27.51 -9.53
CA GLU A 282 10.14 28.08 -10.35
C GLU A 282 11.20 27.05 -10.75
N TRP A 283 11.83 27.30 -11.89
CA TRP A 283 12.87 26.46 -12.48
C TRP A 283 14.18 27.24 -12.48
N GLU A 284 15.18 26.72 -11.77
CA GLU A 284 16.50 27.32 -11.65
C GLU A 284 17.50 26.64 -12.59
N GLN A 285 18.28 27.46 -13.30
CA GLN A 285 19.34 26.99 -14.19
C GLN A 285 20.63 26.84 -13.39
N SER A 286 21.30 25.70 -13.50
CA SER A 286 22.51 25.44 -12.72
C SER A 286 23.60 24.74 -13.54
N ALA A 287 24.84 24.98 -13.15
CA ALA A 287 26.02 24.22 -13.60
C ALA A 287 26.31 23.02 -12.67
N THR A 288 25.61 22.90 -11.54
CA THR A 288 25.70 21.80 -10.57
C THR A 288 24.35 21.14 -10.35
N ARG A 289 24.36 19.86 -9.94
CA ARG A 289 23.15 19.11 -9.58
C ARG A 289 22.48 19.63 -8.29
N GLU A 290 23.23 20.37 -7.47
CA GLU A 290 22.77 20.96 -6.20
C GLU A 290 22.14 22.34 -6.44
N LEU A 291 21.08 22.64 -5.67
CA LEU A 291 20.47 23.97 -5.58
C LEU A 291 21.47 24.98 -4.99
N PRO A 292 21.43 26.26 -5.40
CA PRO A 292 22.16 27.31 -4.72
C PRO A 292 21.77 27.36 -3.24
N ALA A 293 22.73 27.71 -2.37
CA ALA A 293 22.42 27.95 -0.96
C ALA A 293 21.39 29.10 -0.83
N ASP A 294 20.52 28.99 0.17
CA ASP A 294 19.33 29.82 0.39
C ASP A 294 19.64 31.34 0.43
N ASP A 295 20.87 31.71 0.76
CA ASP A 295 21.42 33.07 0.84
C ASP A 295 21.71 33.75 -0.52
N ALA A 296 21.57 33.04 -1.64
CA ALA A 296 21.57 33.62 -2.99
C ALA A 296 20.17 33.99 -3.51
N ARG A 297 19.10 33.66 -2.77
CA ARG A 297 17.72 34.01 -3.09
C ARG A 297 17.45 35.44 -2.60
N PRO A 298 16.93 36.35 -3.45
CA PRO A 298 16.53 37.65 -2.94
C PRO A 298 15.31 37.47 -2.04
N ASP A 299 15.51 37.60 -0.72
CA ASP A 299 14.41 37.74 0.23
C ASP A 299 13.52 38.92 -0.19
N PRO A 300 12.19 38.76 -0.23
CA PRO A 300 11.31 39.92 -0.31
C PRO A 300 11.42 40.70 1.01
N GLU A 301 11.59 42.03 0.94
CA GLU A 301 11.66 42.83 2.15
C GLU A 301 10.37 42.72 2.98
N PRO A 302 10.46 42.69 4.32
CA PRO A 302 9.29 42.62 5.19
C PRO A 302 8.40 43.86 5.02
N GLY A 303 7.16 43.66 4.59
CA GLY A 303 6.16 44.73 4.44
C GLY A 303 5.88 45.20 3.00
N GLY A 304 6.39 44.51 1.98
CA GLY A 304 6.14 44.86 0.58
C GLY A 304 4.69 44.65 0.12
N SER A 305 4.06 45.68 -0.44
CA SER A 305 2.81 45.54 -1.21
C SER A 305 3.10 45.30 -2.69
N TRP A 306 2.44 44.34 -3.31
CA TRP A 306 2.45 44.21 -4.77
C TRP A 306 1.77 45.43 -5.37
N VAL A 307 2.38 46.01 -6.40
CA VAL A 307 1.78 47.04 -7.22
C VAL A 307 1.88 46.59 -8.67
N VAL A 308 0.74 46.26 -9.27
CA VAL A 308 0.67 45.97 -10.69
C VAL A 308 0.63 47.30 -11.41
N THR A 309 1.56 47.55 -12.34
CA THR A 309 1.54 48.72 -13.21
C THR A 309 1.25 48.33 -14.66
N ASP A 310 0.54 49.19 -15.39
CA ASP A 310 0.37 49.06 -16.83
C ASP A 310 1.66 49.42 -17.61
N ALA A 311 1.62 49.25 -18.93
CA ALA A 311 2.77 49.45 -19.81
C ALA A 311 3.32 50.89 -19.83
N ASP A 312 2.57 51.86 -19.30
CA ASP A 312 3.00 53.26 -19.17
C ASP A 312 3.51 53.59 -17.75
N GLY A 313 3.61 52.58 -16.88
CA GLY A 313 4.10 52.72 -15.51
C GLY A 313 3.05 53.26 -14.52
N ARG A 314 1.75 53.24 -14.85
CA ARG A 314 0.68 53.66 -13.92
C ARG A 314 0.16 52.48 -13.12
N ILE A 315 -0.09 52.69 -11.84
CA ILE A 315 -0.55 51.65 -10.90
C ILE A 315 -1.98 51.22 -11.24
N ALA A 316 -2.15 49.97 -11.66
CA ALA A 316 -3.41 49.32 -12.04
C ALA A 316 -4.04 48.49 -10.91
N GLY A 317 -3.29 48.14 -9.85
CA GLY A 317 -3.82 47.46 -8.67
C GLY A 317 -2.77 47.22 -7.60
N ARG A 318 -3.21 47.05 -6.34
CA ARG A 318 -2.34 46.65 -5.22
C ARG A 318 -2.90 45.43 -4.51
N SER A 319 -2.05 44.44 -4.24
CA SER A 319 -2.37 43.32 -3.35
C SER A 319 -1.31 43.19 -2.27
N THR A 320 -1.74 42.95 -1.05
CA THR A 320 -0.90 42.58 0.09
C THR A 320 -1.50 41.31 0.64
N ASP A 321 -0.78 40.20 0.56
CA ASP A 321 -1.22 38.96 1.19
C ASP A 321 -0.52 38.79 2.55
N ILE A 322 -1.39 38.50 3.53
CA ILE A 322 -1.15 37.84 4.81
C ILE A 322 -0.32 38.65 5.83
N VAL A 323 -1.07 39.24 6.77
CA VAL A 323 -0.64 39.37 8.16
C VAL A 323 -1.45 38.35 8.95
N ASP A 324 -0.76 37.47 9.68
CA ASP A 324 -1.34 36.58 10.69
C ASP A 324 -1.95 37.38 11.87
N GLU A 325 -3.06 36.85 12.40
CA GLU A 325 -3.67 37.06 13.72
C GLU A 325 -4.00 38.50 14.19
N GLU A 326 -5.30 38.83 14.25
CA GLU A 326 -6.14 38.75 15.47
C GLU A 326 -7.53 39.35 15.22
N GLY A 327 -8.56 38.58 15.57
CA GLY A 327 -9.97 38.98 15.60
C GLY A 327 -10.85 37.90 16.19
#